data_AF-A0A8J4SA02-F1
#
_entry.id   AF-A0A8J4SA02-F1
#
_cell.length_a   1.000
_cell.length_b   1.000
_cell.length_c   1.000
_cell.angle_alpha   90.00
_cell.angle_beta   90.00
_cell.angle_gamma   90.00
#
_symmetry.space_group_name_H-M   'P 1'
#
loop_
_entity.id
_entity.type
_entity.pdbx_description
1 polymer ?
#
loop_
_entity_poly.entity_id
_entity_poly.type
_entity_poly.pdbx_seq_one_letter_code
_entity_poly.pdbx_strand_id
1 'polypeptide(L)'
;MPGSTSDELRLKFLFANHDGAHVELMFPKATTVEKVKAQLMQSWPQTVPPADNAKAVRLICMGRGILQDSHTLVSAGVPAFETHPTPVNVSVYRKAVLAENEASPGQGSAKTVESAGCGCIIS
;
A
#
# COMPACT_ATOMS: atom_id res chain seq x y z
N MET A 1 17.41 -23.92 -7.77
CA MET A 1 16.50 -22.85 -7.31
C MET A 1 16.94 -22.44 -5.92
N PRO A 2 17.56 -21.27 -5.70
CA PRO A 2 17.98 -20.88 -4.35
C PRO A 2 16.75 -20.32 -3.61
N GLY A 3 16.04 -21.18 -2.89
CA GLY A 3 15.05 -20.78 -1.91
C GLY A 3 15.67 -20.93 -0.53
N SER A 4 15.68 -19.85 0.26
CA SER A 4 16.16 -19.86 1.64
C SER A 4 15.51 -20.99 2.44
N THR A 5 16.32 -21.88 3.06
CA THR A 5 15.83 -23.00 3.88
C THR A 5 15.29 -22.57 5.24
N SER A 6 15.45 -21.29 5.60
CA SER A 6 14.85 -20.75 6.81
C SER A 6 13.33 -20.70 6.68
N ASP A 7 12.59 -21.18 7.69
CA ASP A 7 11.12 -21.09 7.72
C ASP A 7 10.64 -19.63 7.84
N GLU A 8 11.58 -18.71 8.10
CA GLU A 8 11.33 -17.30 8.29
C GLU A 8 11.73 -16.44 7.09
N LEU A 9 10.94 -15.40 6.86
CA LEU A 9 11.10 -14.37 5.86
C LEU A 9 11.43 -13.05 6.55
N ARG A 10 12.55 -12.44 6.16
CA ARG A 10 12.86 -11.05 6.53
C ARG A 10 12.27 -10.13 5.49
N LEU A 11 11.41 -9.21 5.91
CA LEU A 11 10.76 -8.22 5.05
C LEU A 11 11.27 -6.83 5.40
N LYS A 12 11.66 -6.07 4.37
CA LYS A 12 11.99 -4.65 4.46
C LYS A 12 10.85 -3.84 3.87
N PHE A 13 10.10 -3.18 4.73
CA PHE A 13 8.99 -2.32 4.34
C PHE A 13 9.51 -0.95 3.91
N LEU A 14 9.22 -0.58 2.66
CA LEU A 14 9.63 0.67 2.04
C LEU A 14 8.39 1.56 1.88
N PHE A 15 8.36 2.72 2.53
CA PHE A 15 7.19 3.60 2.50
C PHE A 15 7.27 4.53 1.28
N ALA A 16 6.25 4.50 0.43
CA ALA A 16 6.21 5.33 -0.77
C ALA A 16 6.26 6.83 -0.40
N ASN A 17 7.03 7.61 -1.16
CA ASN A 17 7.24 9.06 -0.95
C ASN A 17 7.92 9.46 0.36
N HIS A 18 8.49 8.49 1.09
CA HIS A 18 9.22 8.73 2.33
C HIS A 18 10.61 8.07 2.25
N ASP A 19 11.50 8.70 1.48
CA ASP A 19 12.87 8.23 1.32
C ASP A 19 13.58 8.11 2.67
N GLY A 20 14.24 6.95 2.87
CA GLY A 20 14.95 6.62 4.11
C GLY A 20 14.09 5.97 5.20
N ALA A 21 12.77 6.18 5.22
CA ALA A 21 11.88 5.53 6.18
C ALA A 21 11.65 4.07 5.77
N HIS A 22 12.15 3.14 6.58
CA HIS A 22 11.91 1.72 6.38
C HIS A 22 11.79 0.99 7.72
N VAL A 23 11.07 -0.13 7.70
CA VAL A 23 10.93 -1.02 8.84
C VAL A 23 11.34 -2.42 8.40
N GLU A 24 12.17 -3.09 9.20
CA GLU A 24 12.56 -4.46 8.93
C GLU A 24 11.95 -5.37 9.99
N LEU A 25 11.16 -6.36 9.57
CA LEU A 25 10.54 -7.34 10.45
C LEU A 25 10.74 -8.74 9.88
N MET A 26 10.69 -9.73 10.76
CA MET A 26 10.83 -11.13 10.43
C MET A 26 9.53 -11.87 10.74
N PHE A 27 9.10 -12.75 9.82
CA PHE A 27 7.86 -13.50 9.93
C PHE A 27 8.04 -14.93 9.46
N PRO A 28 7.38 -15.92 10.08
CA PRO A 28 7.23 -17.24 9.50
C PRO A 28 6.56 -17.19 8.13
N LYS A 29 6.97 -18.06 7.21
CA LYS A 29 6.43 -18.21 5.85
C LYS A 29 4.92 -18.50 5.81
N ALA A 30 4.42 -19.17 6.85
CA ALA A 30 3.00 -19.48 7.03
C ALA A 30 2.15 -18.28 7.53
N THR A 31 2.77 -17.15 7.86
CA THR A 31 2.06 -15.97 8.37
C THR A 31 1.19 -15.35 7.28
N THR A 32 -0.04 -14.98 7.64
CA THR A 32 -0.96 -14.28 6.75
C THR A 32 -0.54 -12.81 6.56
N VAL A 33 -0.84 -12.26 5.40
CA VAL A 33 -0.60 -10.84 5.09
C VAL A 33 -1.35 -9.92 6.06
N GLU A 34 -2.54 -10.32 6.53
CA GLU A 34 -3.27 -9.61 7.58
C GLU A 34 -2.45 -9.42 8.87
N LYS A 35 -1.84 -10.51 9.38
CA LYS A 35 -0.99 -10.45 10.58
C LYS A 35 0.25 -9.61 10.35
N VAL A 36 0.84 -9.70 9.16
CA VAL A 36 1.99 -8.87 8.77
C VAL A 36 1.64 -7.38 8.82
N LYS A 37 0.47 -6.99 8.29
CA LYS A 37 -0.02 -5.60 8.37
C LYS A 37 -0.26 -5.17 9.83
N ALA A 38 -0.88 -6.02 10.64
CA ALA A 38 -1.13 -5.71 12.05
C ALA A 38 0.19 -5.45 12.82
N GLN A 39 1.23 -6.26 12.56
CA GLN A 39 2.54 -6.06 13.18
C GLN A 39 3.26 -4.82 12.63
N LEU A 40 3.16 -4.56 11.33
CA LEU A 40 3.70 -3.34 10.73
C LEU A 40 3.08 -2.07 11.34
N MET A 41 1.77 -2.07 11.61
CA MET A 41 1.10 -0.93 12.26
C MET A 41 1.62 -0.66 13.69
N GLN A 42 2.04 -1.70 14.42
CA GLN A 42 2.63 -1.55 15.75
C GLN A 42 4.05 -0.98 15.71
N SER A 43 4.79 -1.26 14.62
CA SER A 43 6.16 -0.80 14.40
C SER A 43 6.23 0.37 13.41
N TRP A 44 5.14 1.13 13.27
CA TRP A 44 5.04 2.18 12.26
C TRP A 44 6.04 3.30 12.53
N PRO A 45 6.81 3.76 11.52
CA PRO A 45 7.82 4.78 11.73
C PRO A 45 7.18 6.14 11.99
N GLN A 46 7.70 6.90 12.95
CA GLN A 46 7.16 8.22 13.33
C GLN A 46 7.26 9.28 12.22
N THR A 47 8.16 9.07 11.26
CA THR A 47 8.39 9.98 10.12
C THR A 47 7.37 9.80 8.99
N VAL A 48 6.56 8.74 9.02
CA VAL A 48 5.52 8.46 8.03
C VAL A 48 4.16 8.66 8.70
N PRO A 49 3.26 9.49 8.12
CA PRO A 49 1.97 9.69 8.75
C PRO A 49 1.21 8.36 8.83
N PRO A 50 0.60 8.03 9.98
CA PRO A 50 0.01 6.73 10.22
C PRO A 50 -1.15 6.45 9.26
N ALA A 51 -1.43 5.16 9.07
CA ALA A 51 -2.64 4.71 8.40
C ALA A 51 -3.80 4.62 9.40
N ASP A 52 -5.01 5.00 8.99
CA ASP A 52 -6.20 4.94 9.85
C ASP A 52 -6.51 3.50 10.31
N ASN A 53 -6.24 2.52 9.45
CA ASN A 53 -6.45 1.10 9.71
C ASN A 53 -5.62 0.22 8.76
N ALA A 54 -5.52 -1.07 9.08
CA ALA A 54 -4.78 -2.05 8.28
C ALA A 54 -5.35 -2.22 6.85
N LYS A 55 -6.65 -1.97 6.64
CA LYS A 55 -7.29 -2.07 5.31
C LYS A 55 -6.85 -0.94 4.38
N ALA A 56 -6.46 0.21 4.92
CA ALA A 56 -5.87 1.31 4.17
C ALA A 56 -4.43 1.00 3.73
N VAL A 57 -3.75 0.05 4.36
CA VAL A 57 -2.38 -0.34 4.02
C VAL A 57 -2.38 -1.35 2.88
N ARG A 58 -1.66 -1.03 1.80
CA ARG A 58 -1.42 -1.90 0.65
C ARG A 58 0.04 -2.30 0.64
N LEU A 59 0.29 -3.60 0.72
CA LEU A 59 1.62 -4.19 0.60
C LEU A 59 1.83 -4.66 -0.84
N ILE A 60 2.93 -4.25 -1.47
CA ILE A 60 3.25 -4.54 -2.86
C ILE A 60 4.65 -5.14 -2.93
N CYS A 61 4.75 -6.35 -3.45
CA CYS A 61 6.03 -7.08 -3.50
C CYS A 61 6.44 -7.33 -4.95
N MET A 62 7.62 -6.83 -5.36
CA MET A 62 8.40 -7.28 -6.53
C MET A 62 7.60 -7.74 -7.76
N GLY A 63 6.70 -6.90 -8.30
CA GLY A 63 5.93 -7.20 -9.52
C GLY A 63 4.71 -8.11 -9.34
N ARG A 64 4.34 -8.46 -8.10
CA ARG A 64 3.17 -9.32 -7.78
C ARG A 64 1.89 -8.55 -7.51
N GLY A 65 1.92 -7.22 -7.65
CA GLY A 65 0.79 -6.36 -7.28
C GLY A 65 0.55 -6.33 -5.76
N ILE A 66 -0.70 -6.05 -5.39
CA ILE A 66 -1.11 -5.90 -3.98
C ILE A 66 -1.31 -7.29 -3.35
N LEU A 67 -0.61 -7.54 -2.24
CA LEU A 67 -0.76 -8.77 -1.47
C LEU A 67 -2.12 -8.82 -0.77
N GLN A 68 -2.81 -9.95 -0.89
CA GLN A 68 -4.14 -10.19 -0.32
C GLN A 68 -4.05 -10.65 1.13
N ASP A 69 -4.92 -10.12 2.00
CA ASP A 69 -4.87 -10.33 3.45
C ASP A 69 -5.04 -11.81 3.87
N SER A 70 -5.87 -12.55 3.14
CA SER A 70 -6.15 -13.97 3.36
C SER A 70 -5.00 -14.90 2.97
N HIS A 71 -4.02 -14.42 2.19
CA HIS A 71 -2.90 -15.23 1.73
C HIS A 71 -1.78 -15.26 2.76
N THR A 72 -1.05 -16.37 2.80
CA THR A 72 0.23 -16.45 3.51
C THR A 72 1.32 -15.79 2.69
N LEU A 73 2.47 -15.47 3.31
CA LEU A 73 3.60 -14.92 2.58
C LEU A 73 4.05 -15.84 1.44
N VAL A 74 4.01 -17.17 1.65
CA VAL A 74 4.32 -18.16 0.60
C VAL A 74 3.25 -18.20 -0.48
N SER A 75 1.95 -18.25 -0.13
CA SER A 75 0.89 -18.32 -1.14
C SER A 75 0.73 -17.02 -1.92
N ALA A 76 1.16 -15.89 -1.34
CA ALA A 76 1.28 -14.60 -2.02
C ALA A 76 2.54 -14.50 -2.89
N GLY A 77 3.40 -15.52 -2.88
CA GLY A 77 4.61 -15.62 -3.70
C GLY A 77 5.78 -14.75 -3.21
N VAL A 78 5.76 -14.27 -1.97
CA VAL A 78 6.85 -13.43 -1.44
C VAL A 78 8.16 -14.23 -1.47
N PRO A 79 9.18 -13.78 -2.23
CA PRO A 79 10.44 -14.51 -2.33
C PRO A 79 11.19 -14.46 -1.00
N ALA A 80 11.94 -15.52 -0.70
CA ALA A 80 12.78 -15.62 0.49
C ALA A 80 14.25 -15.58 0.09
N PHE A 81 15.01 -14.67 0.70
CA PHE A 81 16.45 -14.52 0.47
C PHE A 81 17.24 -14.76 1.75
N GLU A 82 18.37 -15.46 1.64
CA GLU A 82 19.27 -15.72 2.78
C GLU A 82 20.18 -14.54 3.08
N THR A 83 20.51 -13.74 2.08
CA THR A 83 21.54 -12.70 2.20
C THR A 83 20.99 -11.31 2.50
N HIS A 84 19.70 -11.07 2.24
CA HIS A 84 19.07 -9.76 2.40
C HIS A 84 17.58 -9.87 2.70
N PRO A 85 16.95 -8.85 3.30
CA PRO A 85 15.50 -8.82 3.47
C PRO A 85 14.80 -8.58 2.12
N THR A 86 13.61 -9.18 1.96
CA THR A 86 12.76 -9.00 0.79
C THR A 86 12.09 -7.61 0.83
N PRO A 87 12.30 -6.75 -0.17
CA PRO A 87 11.69 -5.43 -0.19
C PRO A 87 10.18 -5.52 -0.49
N VAL A 88 9.38 -4.86 0.35
CA VAL A 88 7.92 -4.75 0.22
C VAL A 88 7.56 -3.26 0.25
N ASN A 89 6.99 -2.77 -0.85
CA ASN A 89 6.51 -1.40 -0.92
C ASN A 89 5.21 -1.26 -0.13
N VAL A 90 5.12 -0.21 0.67
CA VAL A 90 3.98 0.14 1.50
C VAL A 90 3.34 1.40 0.94
N SER A 91 2.07 1.27 0.59
CA SER A 91 1.19 2.36 0.17
C SER A 91 0.05 2.50 1.18
N VAL A 92 -0.24 3.74 1.59
CA VAL A 92 -1.42 4.03 2.41
C VAL A 92 -2.47 4.68 1.52
N TYR A 93 -3.58 3.97 1.31
CA TYR A 93 -4.72 4.51 0.60
C TYR A 93 -5.53 5.40 1.55
N ARG A 94 -5.54 6.70 1.27
CA ARG A 94 -6.46 7.65 1.90
C ARG A 94 -7.57 7.95 0.92
N LYS A 95 -8.83 7.81 1.35
CA LYS A 95 -9.92 8.41 0.60
C LYS A 95 -9.67 9.92 0.62
N ALA A 96 -9.59 10.55 -0.54
CA ALA A 96 -9.61 12.00 -0.59
C ALA A 96 -10.91 12.43 0.10
N VAL A 97 -10.78 13.12 1.22
CA VAL A 97 -11.89 13.92 1.73
C VAL A 97 -12.10 14.96 0.65
N LEU A 98 -13.18 14.83 -0.12
CA LEU A 98 -13.69 15.95 -0.88
C LEU A 98 -13.88 17.05 0.15
N ALA A 99 -13.06 18.10 0.07
CA ALA A 99 -13.22 19.27 0.89
C ALA A 99 -14.55 19.92 0.51
N GLU A 100 -15.65 19.49 1.12
CA GLU A 100 -16.88 20.27 1.17
C GLU A 100 -16.62 21.40 2.16
N ASN A 101 -16.04 22.48 1.63
CA ASN A 101 -16.04 23.76 2.31
C ASN A 101 -17.45 24.34 2.25
N GLU A 102 -18.03 24.48 3.44
CA GLU A 102 -18.89 25.58 3.89
C GLU A 102 -20.30 25.75 3.30
N ALA A 103 -21.30 25.46 4.15
CA ALA A 103 -22.54 26.23 4.21
C ALA A 103 -22.17 27.66 4.68
N SER A 104 -22.69 28.79 4.17
CA SER A 104 -24.06 29.20 3.73
C SER A 104 -23.99 30.51 2.88
N PRO A 105 -25.09 31.28 2.67
CA PRO A 105 -26.20 31.11 1.73
C PRO A 105 -26.25 32.20 0.63
N GLY A 106 -26.88 31.94 -0.53
CA GLY A 106 -27.37 33.02 -1.39
C GLY A 106 -27.41 32.77 -2.91
N GLN A 107 -28.60 32.44 -3.40
CA GLN A 107 -29.22 32.82 -4.70
C GLN A 107 -28.38 32.93 -5.99
N GLY A 108 -28.79 32.16 -7.01
CA GLY A 108 -28.56 32.51 -8.42
C GLY A 108 -28.86 31.39 -9.41
N SER A 109 -30.04 31.44 -10.03
CA SER A 109 -30.57 30.48 -11.02
C SER A 109 -29.74 30.30 -12.31
N ALA A 110 -29.74 29.04 -12.78
CA ALA A 110 -29.86 28.56 -14.17
C ALA A 110 -28.76 28.91 -15.21
N LYS A 111 -28.15 27.88 -15.82
CA LYS A 111 -28.60 27.22 -17.08
C LYS A 111 -27.60 26.15 -17.56
N THR A 112 -28.16 25.04 -18.01
CA THR A 112 -27.60 23.99 -18.88
C THR A 112 -26.75 24.53 -20.03
N VAL A 113 -25.59 23.92 -20.31
CA VAL A 113 -25.12 23.63 -21.68
C VAL A 113 -24.21 22.39 -21.69
N GLU A 114 -24.62 21.38 -22.44
CA GLU A 114 -23.86 20.22 -22.91
C GLU A 114 -23.01 20.63 -24.12
N SER A 115 -21.71 20.29 -24.18
CA SER A 115 -21.01 20.28 -25.49
C SER A 115 -19.65 19.58 -25.50
N ALA A 116 -19.58 18.61 -26.41
CA ALA A 116 -18.50 18.28 -27.35
C ALA A 116 -17.10 17.93 -26.81
N GLY A 117 -16.69 16.69 -27.08
CA GLY A 117 -15.35 16.18 -26.84
C GLY A 117 -14.30 16.63 -27.85
N CYS A 118 -13.11 16.03 -27.74
CA CYS A 118 -12.12 15.99 -28.81
C CYS A 118 -11.24 14.75 -28.64
N GLY A 119 -11.21 13.90 -29.66
CA GLY A 119 -10.34 12.73 -29.76
C GLY A 119 -9.02 13.08 -30.43
N CYS A 120 -7.93 12.43 -29.99
CA CYS A 120 -6.60 12.59 -30.56
C CYS A 120 -6.25 11.33 -31.37
N ILE A 121 -6.05 11.46 -32.68
CA ILE A 121 -5.44 10.45 -33.56
C ILE A 121 -3.91 10.58 -33.47
N ILE A 122 -3.22 9.44 -33.43
CA ILE A 122 -1.76 9.32 -33.48
C ILE A 122 -1.38 9.09 -34.96
N SER A 123 -0.46 9.91 -35.49
CA SER A 123 0.17 9.72 -36.81
C SER A 123 1.30 8.72 -36.76
#